data_AF-A0A9R0Y5E3-F1
#
_entry.id   AF-A0A9R0Y5E3-F1
#
_cell.length_a   1.000
_cell.length_b   1.000
_cell.length_c   1.000
_cell.angle_alpha   90.00
_cell.angle_beta   90.00
_cell.angle_gamma   90.00
#
_symmetry.space_group_name_H-M   'P 1'
#
loop_
_entity.id
_entity.type
_entity.pdbx_description
1 polymer ?
#
loop_
_entity_poly.entity_id
_entity_poly.type
_entity_poly.pdbx_seq_one_letter_code
_entity_poly.pdbx_strand_id
1 'polypeptide(L)'
;MSGKEMVQAGRTDEININGTCNVLDACHEHGVRRLVYVSTYNVVFGGKPIVNGSETLPYFPIEDHVDAYGRSKSIAEQLVLKSNGRQAKSNKGTRLYTCAIRPAAIYGPASFRIGAPNVKTDWVYADNLVLALILASMGLLDDIPGRKGTPVAAGQAYFICDALFTFNIPTTLNKELVGVTHYFSYLKAKEELGYVPVTSPQEGLAATISYWQERKRRELDGPTIFTWVAVIIGMLAVFSAAFLPPVGPLKWVLAVHLFVFRSVLAIRIVFVAAVAAHAGEGVYAWFLAKKVDPRNATGWFWQTFALGFFSLRFLLKRARAGAGA
;
A
#
# COMPACT_ATOMS: atom_id res chain seq x y z
N MET A 1 23.46 1.24 13.08
CA MET A 1 22.35 2.00 12.47
C MET A 1 22.92 3.23 11.80
N SER A 2 22.55 3.49 10.55
CA SER A 2 22.92 4.70 9.81
C SER A 2 22.09 5.91 10.26
N GLY A 3 22.54 7.13 9.94
CA GLY A 3 21.80 8.35 10.30
C GLY A 3 20.37 8.41 9.73
N LYS A 4 20.09 7.78 8.58
CA LYS A 4 18.73 7.69 8.02
C LYS A 4 17.83 6.74 8.82
N GLU A 5 18.37 5.61 9.26
CA GLU A 5 17.64 4.63 10.08
C GLU A 5 17.30 5.20 11.46
N MET A 6 18.20 5.99 12.05
CA MET A 6 17.96 6.67 13.34
C MET A 6 16.87 7.75 13.24
N VAL A 7 16.86 8.55 12.17
CA VAL A 7 15.80 9.56 11.93
C VAL A 7 14.45 8.88 11.72
N GLN A 8 14.42 7.74 11.03
CA GLN A 8 13.20 6.97 10.83
C GLN A 8 12.71 6.31 12.12
N ALA A 9 13.62 5.83 12.98
CA ALA A 9 13.29 5.29 14.30
C ALA A 9 12.69 6.36 15.23
N GLY A 10 13.31 7.54 15.33
CA GLY A 10 12.78 8.64 16.16
C GLY A 10 11.37 9.05 15.74
N ARG A 11 11.13 9.21 14.43
CA ARG A 11 9.79 9.50 13.90
C ARG A 11 8.79 8.37 14.15
N THR A 12 9.24 7.12 14.14
CA THR A 12 8.39 5.96 14.42
C THR A 12 7.93 5.96 15.89
N ASP A 13 8.83 6.23 16.82
CA ASP A 13 8.52 6.32 18.26
C ASP A 13 7.59 7.51 18.56
N GLU A 14 7.83 8.67 17.94
CA GLU A 14 6.95 9.84 18.07
C GLU A 14 5.51 9.52 17.64
N ILE A 15 5.33 8.81 16.52
CA ILE A 15 3.99 8.50 16.00
C ILE A 15 3.35 7.36 16.80
N ASN A 16 4.06 6.26 16.99
CA ASN A 16 3.47 5.04 17.53
C ASN A 16 3.40 5.05 19.07
N ILE A 17 4.43 5.56 19.76
CA ILE A 17 4.47 5.58 21.22
C ILE A 17 3.80 6.86 21.72
N ASN A 18 4.31 8.03 21.35
CA ASN A 18 3.75 9.28 21.87
C ASN A 18 2.32 9.51 21.36
N GLY A 19 2.03 9.16 20.10
CA GLY A 19 0.65 9.17 19.59
C GLY A 19 -0.29 8.27 20.40
N THR A 20 0.17 7.08 20.83
CA THR A 20 -0.63 6.19 21.70
C THR A 20 -0.83 6.79 23.09
N CYS A 21 0.21 7.40 23.68
CA CYS A 21 0.08 8.12 24.96
C CYS A 21 -0.97 9.23 24.86
N ASN A 22 -0.93 10.04 23.79
CA ASN A 22 -1.90 11.12 23.57
C ASN A 22 -3.34 10.58 23.48
N VAL A 23 -3.57 9.45 22.81
CA VAL A 23 -4.88 8.81 22.75
C VAL A 23 -5.33 8.33 24.14
N LEU A 24 -4.44 7.69 24.91
CA LEU A 24 -4.74 7.22 26.26
C LEU A 24 -5.06 8.38 27.22
N ASP A 25 -4.32 9.47 27.13
CA ASP A 25 -4.56 10.67 27.92
C ASP A 25 -5.91 11.31 27.56
N ALA A 26 -6.22 11.43 26.26
CA ALA A 26 -7.53 11.88 25.81
C ALA A 26 -8.67 10.97 26.30
N CYS A 27 -8.48 9.64 26.26
CA CYS A 27 -9.46 8.70 26.80
C CYS A 27 -9.70 8.94 28.30
N HIS A 28 -8.63 9.16 29.06
CA HIS A 28 -8.68 9.38 30.50
C HIS A 28 -9.32 10.73 30.87
N GLU A 29 -9.07 11.78 30.09
CA GLU A 29 -9.61 13.13 30.33
C GLU A 29 -11.07 13.24 29.94
N HIS A 30 -11.47 12.67 28.80
CA HIS A 30 -12.83 12.77 28.29
C HIS A 30 -13.74 11.61 28.73
N GLY A 31 -13.25 10.68 29.54
CA GLY A 31 -14.05 9.56 30.05
C GLY A 31 -14.46 8.57 28.95
N VAL A 32 -13.62 8.36 27.96
CA VAL A 32 -13.82 7.31 26.95
C VAL A 32 -13.73 5.95 27.66
N ARG A 33 -14.74 5.11 27.46
CA ARG A 33 -14.85 3.82 28.16
C ARG A 33 -14.14 2.67 27.47
N ARG A 34 -13.86 2.78 26.17
CA ARG A 34 -13.47 1.63 25.33
C ARG A 34 -12.41 2.04 24.33
N LEU A 35 -11.32 1.29 24.28
CA LEU A 35 -10.23 1.48 23.32
C LEU A 35 -9.77 0.13 22.77
N VAL A 36 -9.94 -0.08 21.48
CA VAL A 36 -9.36 -1.21 20.75
C VAL A 36 -8.07 -0.74 20.09
N TYR A 37 -6.94 -1.35 20.44
CA TYR A 37 -5.64 -1.00 19.88
C TYR A 37 -5.23 -1.99 18.79
N VAL A 38 -4.91 -1.48 17.60
CA VAL A 38 -4.38 -2.29 16.49
C VAL A 38 -2.87 -2.44 16.64
N SER A 39 -2.47 -3.61 17.09
CA SER A 39 -1.09 -4.04 17.30
C SER A 39 -0.60 -4.85 16.09
N THR A 40 0.29 -5.82 16.32
CA THR A 40 0.89 -6.70 15.31
C THR A 40 1.46 -7.94 15.97
N TYR A 41 1.59 -9.05 15.24
CA TYR A 41 2.31 -10.22 15.74
C TYR A 41 3.81 -9.96 15.98
N ASN A 42 4.40 -8.90 15.39
CA ASN A 42 5.81 -8.55 15.60
C ASN A 42 6.12 -8.20 17.07
N VAL A 43 5.11 -7.95 17.92
CA VAL A 43 5.35 -7.72 19.36
C VAL A 43 5.88 -8.96 20.09
N VAL A 44 5.70 -10.17 19.53
CA VAL A 44 6.23 -11.43 20.08
C VAL A 44 7.18 -12.17 19.12
N PHE A 45 7.38 -11.66 17.90
CA PHE A 45 8.15 -12.33 16.86
C PHE A 45 9.47 -11.60 16.58
N GLY A 46 10.58 -12.30 16.80
CA GLY A 46 11.94 -11.79 16.58
C GLY A 46 12.72 -12.52 15.48
N GLY A 47 12.05 -13.03 14.44
CA GLY A 47 12.72 -13.69 13.31
C GLY A 47 13.07 -15.17 13.50
N LYS A 48 12.62 -15.80 14.60
CA LYS A 48 12.73 -17.26 14.81
C LYS A 48 11.40 -17.95 14.52
N PRO A 49 11.39 -19.21 14.03
CA PRO A 49 10.14 -19.89 13.73
C PRO A 49 9.19 -19.98 14.93
N ILE A 50 7.90 -19.74 14.68
CA ILE A 50 6.82 -19.90 15.67
C ILE A 50 5.74 -20.77 15.03
N VAL A 51 5.37 -21.86 15.70
CA VAL A 51 4.40 -22.83 15.19
C VAL A 51 3.22 -22.82 16.15
N ASN A 52 2.07 -22.33 15.67
CA ASN A 52 0.83 -22.26 16.44
C ASN A 52 0.96 -21.46 17.75
N GLY A 53 1.65 -20.32 17.70
CA GLY A 53 1.86 -19.46 18.86
C GLY A 53 0.53 -18.89 19.42
N SER A 54 0.43 -18.71 20.72
CA SER A 54 -0.75 -18.11 21.37
C SER A 54 -0.37 -16.85 22.13
N GLU A 55 -1.36 -16.16 22.70
CA GLU A 55 -1.17 -14.91 23.44
C GLU A 55 -0.37 -15.07 24.75
N THR A 56 -0.02 -16.30 25.12
CA THR A 56 0.88 -16.59 26.25
C THR A 56 2.36 -16.40 25.91
N LEU A 57 2.69 -16.23 24.62
CA LEU A 57 4.05 -15.92 24.20
C LEU A 57 4.52 -14.60 24.84
N PRO A 58 5.74 -14.57 25.40
CA PRO A 58 6.28 -13.35 25.97
C PRO A 58 6.50 -12.30 24.87
N TYR A 59 6.42 -11.02 25.25
CA TYR A 59 6.89 -9.95 24.38
C TYR A 59 8.34 -10.21 23.98
N PHE A 60 8.63 -9.98 22.71
CA PHE A 60 10.00 -10.05 22.23
C PHE A 60 10.82 -8.92 22.88
N PRO A 61 12.02 -9.19 23.43
CA PRO A 61 12.79 -8.21 24.20
C PRO A 61 13.03 -6.92 23.41
N ILE A 62 12.79 -5.77 24.05
CA ILE A 62 12.78 -4.43 23.42
C ILE A 62 14.14 -4.06 22.82
N GLU A 63 15.20 -4.53 23.45
CA GLU A 63 16.60 -4.40 23.06
C GLU A 63 17.00 -5.25 21.85
N ASP A 64 16.27 -6.34 21.59
CA ASP A 64 16.58 -7.30 20.52
C ASP A 64 15.82 -7.00 19.22
N HIS A 65 14.86 -6.07 19.22
CA HIS A 65 14.13 -5.67 18.01
C HIS A 65 15.08 -5.04 16.99
N VAL A 66 15.16 -5.68 15.81
CA VAL A 66 15.95 -5.17 14.69
C VAL A 66 15.22 -4.04 13.95
N ASP A 67 13.88 -4.03 13.98
CA ASP A 67 13.06 -3.01 13.35
C ASP A 67 12.36 -2.07 14.36
N ALA A 68 12.41 -0.76 14.09
CA ALA A 68 11.80 0.26 14.96
C ALA A 68 10.27 0.14 15.04
N TYR A 69 9.62 -0.46 14.03
CA TYR A 69 8.18 -0.62 13.99
C TYR A 69 7.69 -1.65 15.02
N GLY A 70 8.26 -2.87 15.03
CA GLY A 70 7.95 -3.93 15.98
C GLY A 70 8.21 -3.49 17.42
N ARG A 71 9.36 -2.84 17.66
CA ARG A 71 9.71 -2.25 18.96
C ARG A 71 8.67 -1.25 19.44
N SER A 72 8.36 -0.23 18.63
CA SER A 72 7.42 0.82 19.01
C SER A 72 6.00 0.29 19.22
N LYS A 73 5.56 -0.67 18.38
CA LYS A 73 4.27 -1.36 18.57
C LYS A 73 4.22 -2.19 19.86
N SER A 74 5.32 -2.85 20.23
CA SER A 74 5.42 -3.62 21.48
C SER A 74 5.27 -2.72 22.71
N ILE A 75 5.99 -1.59 22.74
CA ILE A 75 5.89 -0.60 23.83
C ILE A 75 4.46 -0.03 23.91
N ALA A 76 3.91 0.39 22.77
CA ALA A 76 2.56 0.96 22.71
C ALA A 76 1.46 -0.03 23.14
N GLU A 77 1.53 -1.31 22.74
CA GLU A 77 0.58 -2.34 23.18
C GLU A 77 0.63 -2.52 24.70
N GLN A 78 1.83 -2.60 25.29
CA GLN A 78 2.00 -2.73 26.73
C GLN A 78 1.43 -1.52 27.48
N LEU A 79 1.62 -0.30 26.98
CA LEU A 79 1.05 0.92 27.56
C LEU A 79 -0.49 0.90 27.54
N VAL A 80 -1.08 0.47 26.42
CA VAL A 80 -2.54 0.33 26.29
C VAL A 80 -3.07 -0.69 27.29
N LEU A 81 -2.53 -1.91 27.30
CA LEU A 81 -3.02 -2.98 28.16
C LEU A 81 -2.82 -2.66 29.65
N LYS A 82 -1.74 -1.97 30.01
CA LYS A 82 -1.51 -1.46 31.37
C LYS A 82 -2.50 -0.37 31.79
N SER A 83 -3.10 0.34 30.82
CA SER A 83 -4.11 1.36 31.07
C SER A 83 -5.53 0.79 31.23
N ASN A 84 -5.71 -0.52 31.04
CA ASN A 84 -6.99 -1.18 31.26
C ASN A 84 -7.48 -1.02 32.71
N GLY A 85 -8.76 -0.67 32.87
CA GLY A 85 -9.40 -0.44 34.15
C GLY A 85 -9.09 0.92 34.78
N ARG A 86 -8.31 1.79 34.12
CA ARG A 86 -7.99 3.15 34.60
C ARG A 86 -9.27 3.97 34.73
N GLN A 87 -9.47 4.61 35.88
CA GLN A 87 -10.62 5.49 36.12
C GLN A 87 -10.50 6.79 35.33
N ALA A 88 -11.61 7.30 34.81
CA ALA A 88 -11.65 8.61 34.15
C ALA A 88 -11.44 9.74 35.16
N LYS A 89 -10.80 10.84 34.74
CA LYS A 89 -10.71 12.05 35.57
C LYS A 89 -12.07 12.72 35.74
N SER A 90 -12.87 12.71 34.68
CA SER A 90 -14.17 13.39 34.62
C SER A 90 -15.24 12.74 35.49
N ASN A 91 -15.19 11.42 35.69
CA ASN A 91 -16.18 10.67 36.47
C ASN A 91 -15.56 9.43 37.13
N LYS A 92 -15.56 9.39 38.48
CA LYS A 92 -15.01 8.28 39.28
C LYS A 92 -15.72 6.92 39.06
N GLY A 93 -16.93 6.91 38.50
CA GLY A 93 -17.65 5.69 38.13
C GLY A 93 -17.27 5.12 36.77
N THR A 94 -16.55 5.89 35.94
CA THR A 94 -16.23 5.52 34.55
C THR A 94 -14.81 4.94 34.48
N ARG A 95 -14.68 3.76 33.85
CA ARG A 95 -13.38 3.10 33.63
C ARG A 95 -13.11 2.95 32.14
N LEU A 96 -11.85 3.06 31.76
CA LEU A 96 -11.36 2.73 30.43
C LEU A 96 -11.08 1.23 30.36
N TYR A 97 -11.80 0.50 29.51
CA TYR A 97 -11.47 -0.86 29.13
C TYR A 97 -10.73 -0.88 27.80
N THR A 98 -9.64 -1.62 27.75
CA THR A 98 -8.78 -1.68 26.57
C THR A 98 -8.55 -3.11 26.13
N CYS A 99 -8.41 -3.35 24.83
CA CYS A 99 -7.90 -4.61 24.30
C CYS A 99 -6.96 -4.36 23.12
N ALA A 100 -6.20 -5.38 22.74
CA ALA A 100 -5.30 -5.32 21.59
C ALA A 100 -5.61 -6.40 20.56
N ILE A 101 -5.61 -6.02 19.28
CA ILE A 101 -5.70 -6.93 18.14
C ILE A 101 -4.32 -7.05 17.50
N ARG A 102 -3.78 -8.28 17.41
CA ARG A 102 -2.52 -8.63 16.77
C ARG A 102 -2.83 -9.31 15.42
N PRO A 103 -3.10 -8.52 14.36
CA PRO A 103 -3.37 -9.08 13.05
C PRO A 103 -2.13 -9.78 12.50
N ALA A 104 -2.38 -10.86 11.74
CA ALA A 104 -1.41 -11.46 10.82
C ALA A 104 -1.11 -10.52 9.64
N ALA A 105 -0.38 -11.00 8.62
CA ALA A 105 -0.10 -10.17 7.44
C ALA A 105 -1.41 -9.81 6.71
N ILE A 106 -1.66 -8.51 6.54
CA ILE A 106 -2.93 -8.01 6.00
C ILE A 106 -2.88 -7.97 4.47
N TYR A 107 -3.85 -8.60 3.82
CA TYR A 107 -4.04 -8.54 2.37
C TYR A 107 -5.46 -8.09 2.02
N GLY A 108 -5.61 -7.47 0.85
CA GLY A 108 -6.89 -7.00 0.37
C GLY A 108 -6.76 -5.90 -0.69
N PRO A 109 -7.89 -5.32 -1.11
CA PRO A 109 -7.89 -4.07 -1.86
C PRO A 109 -7.06 -3.02 -1.10
N ALA A 110 -6.01 -2.49 -1.72
CA ALA A 110 -5.02 -1.54 -1.17
C ALA A 110 -3.81 -2.07 -0.37
N SER A 111 -3.71 -3.38 -0.06
CA SER A 111 -2.49 -3.96 0.53
C SER A 111 -2.17 -5.32 -0.07
N PHE A 112 -0.98 -5.47 -0.65
CA PHE A 112 -0.49 -6.74 -1.16
C PHE A 112 1.03 -6.80 -1.05
N ARG A 113 1.53 -7.64 -0.14
CA ARG A 113 2.94 -8.02 0.01
C ARG A 113 3.01 -9.54 0.01
N ILE A 114 4.07 -10.15 -0.53
CA ILE A 114 4.14 -11.60 -0.75
C ILE A 114 5.38 -12.18 -0.05
N GLY A 115 5.19 -13.27 0.72
CA GLY A 115 6.27 -14.09 1.28
C GLY A 115 6.85 -15.10 0.27
N ALA A 116 7.97 -15.74 0.60
CA ALA A 116 8.56 -16.77 -0.28
C ALA A 116 7.65 -18.02 -0.40
N PRO A 117 7.71 -18.79 -1.52
CA PRO A 117 6.83 -19.93 -1.76
C PRO A 117 6.87 -21.03 -0.67
N ASN A 118 8.02 -21.16 0.02
CA ASN A 118 8.27 -22.21 1.00
C ASN A 118 8.09 -21.73 2.45
N VAL A 119 7.58 -20.52 2.67
CA VAL A 119 7.43 -19.93 4.00
C VAL A 119 5.96 -19.90 4.39
N LYS A 120 5.61 -20.62 5.48
CA LYS A 120 4.25 -20.60 6.03
C LYS A 120 4.07 -19.37 6.92
N THR A 121 3.16 -18.50 6.53
CA THR A 121 2.81 -17.27 7.25
C THR A 121 1.31 -17.18 7.35
N ASP A 122 0.81 -16.64 8.45
CA ASP A 122 -0.60 -16.33 8.56
C ASP A 122 -0.94 -15.03 7.84
N TRP A 123 -2.15 -15.00 7.31
CA TRP A 123 -2.71 -13.85 6.61
C TRP A 123 -4.11 -13.55 7.13
N VAL A 124 -4.49 -12.28 7.05
CA VAL A 124 -5.84 -11.82 7.38
C VAL A 124 -6.34 -10.91 6.26
N TYR A 125 -7.52 -11.22 5.73
CA TYR A 125 -8.19 -10.39 4.75
C TYR A 125 -8.69 -9.10 5.43
N ALA A 126 -8.62 -7.98 4.72
CA ALA A 126 -8.99 -6.68 5.27
C ALA A 126 -10.38 -6.68 5.93
N ASP A 127 -11.37 -7.31 5.32
CA ASP A 127 -12.74 -7.35 5.86
C ASP A 127 -12.85 -8.24 7.11
N ASN A 128 -12.06 -9.31 7.18
CA ASN A 128 -11.97 -10.17 8.37
C ASN A 128 -11.29 -9.42 9.54
N LEU A 129 -10.29 -8.58 9.25
CA LEU A 129 -9.72 -7.70 10.28
C LEU A 129 -10.74 -6.67 10.78
N VAL A 130 -11.54 -6.08 9.89
CA VAL A 130 -12.62 -5.16 10.29
C VAL A 130 -13.63 -5.87 11.20
N LEU A 131 -14.03 -7.09 10.86
CA LEU A 131 -14.88 -7.92 11.72
C LEU A 131 -14.25 -8.11 13.11
N ALA A 132 -12.96 -8.49 13.16
CA ALA A 132 -12.27 -8.68 14.44
C ALA A 132 -12.26 -7.40 15.30
N LEU A 133 -12.07 -6.23 14.70
CA LEU A 133 -12.11 -4.94 15.41
C LEU A 133 -13.50 -4.62 15.96
N ILE A 134 -14.56 -4.91 15.19
CA ILE A 134 -15.94 -4.76 15.64
C ILE A 134 -16.23 -5.70 16.82
N LEU A 135 -15.86 -6.98 16.69
CA LEU A 135 -16.06 -7.98 17.75
C LEU A 135 -15.27 -7.64 19.02
N ALA A 136 -14.03 -7.16 18.88
CA ALA A 136 -13.23 -6.69 20.00
C ALA A 136 -13.87 -5.48 20.70
N SER A 137 -14.42 -4.53 19.93
CA SER A 137 -15.18 -3.40 20.48
C SER A 137 -16.43 -3.86 21.22
N MET A 138 -17.16 -4.85 20.68
CA MET A 138 -18.32 -5.46 21.35
C MET A 138 -17.91 -6.21 22.62
N GLY A 139 -16.74 -6.86 22.62
CA GLY A 139 -16.16 -7.55 23.77
C GLY A 139 -15.77 -6.61 24.92
N LEU A 140 -15.69 -5.30 24.67
CA LEU A 140 -15.45 -4.25 25.68
C LEU A 140 -16.75 -3.61 26.22
N LEU A 141 -17.92 -4.07 25.81
CA LEU A 141 -19.19 -3.58 26.36
C LEU A 141 -19.36 -4.02 27.82
N ASP A 142 -19.47 -3.03 28.70
CA ASP A 142 -19.65 -3.11 30.16
C ASP A 142 -21.08 -2.83 30.62
N ASP A 143 -21.99 -2.55 29.67
CA ASP A 143 -23.37 -2.11 29.90
C ASP A 143 -24.42 -3.04 29.28
N ILE A 144 -24.05 -4.29 28.96
CA ILE A 144 -24.99 -5.29 28.45
C ILE A 144 -25.95 -5.72 29.57
N PRO A 145 -27.28 -5.55 29.42
CA PRO A 145 -28.25 -5.97 30.42
C PRO A 145 -28.10 -7.47 30.74
N GLY A 146 -28.04 -7.80 32.03
CA GLY A 146 -27.88 -9.18 32.51
C GLY A 146 -26.43 -9.70 32.54
N ARG A 147 -25.46 -8.99 31.95
CA ARG A 147 -24.04 -9.35 32.02
C ARG A 147 -23.34 -8.47 33.07
N LYS A 148 -23.09 -9.02 34.25
CA LYS A 148 -22.30 -8.35 35.32
C LYS A 148 -20.84 -8.80 35.25
N GLY A 149 -19.91 -7.88 35.47
CA GLY A 149 -18.48 -8.18 35.57
C GLY A 149 -17.63 -7.39 34.58
N THR A 150 -16.34 -7.70 34.56
CA THR A 150 -15.39 -7.13 33.62
C THR A 150 -15.72 -7.60 32.19
N PRO A 151 -15.72 -6.72 31.17
CA PRO A 151 -15.90 -7.14 29.78
C PRO A 151 -14.89 -8.20 29.37
N VAL A 152 -15.30 -9.15 28.52
CA VAL A 152 -14.47 -10.30 28.14
C VAL A 152 -13.14 -9.88 27.50
N ALA A 153 -13.16 -8.81 26.70
CA ALA A 153 -11.96 -8.33 26.02
C ALA A 153 -11.06 -7.45 26.89
N ALA A 154 -11.49 -7.04 28.08
CA ALA A 154 -10.76 -6.07 28.89
C ALA A 154 -9.39 -6.62 29.34
N GLY A 155 -8.33 -5.90 28.97
CA GLY A 155 -6.95 -6.25 29.27
C GLY A 155 -6.40 -7.41 28.42
N GLN A 156 -7.15 -7.85 27.41
CA GLN A 156 -6.76 -8.98 26.57
C GLN A 156 -6.10 -8.52 25.26
N ALA A 157 -5.17 -9.35 24.78
CA ALA A 157 -4.71 -9.35 23.39
C ALA A 157 -5.30 -10.55 22.65
N TYR A 158 -5.41 -10.45 21.32
CA TYR A 158 -5.95 -11.48 20.43
C TYR A 158 -5.17 -11.56 19.12
N PHE A 159 -4.72 -12.75 18.73
CA PHE A 159 -4.25 -12.99 17.36
C PHE A 159 -5.41 -13.14 16.39
N ILE A 160 -5.31 -12.49 15.23
CA ILE A 160 -6.35 -12.51 14.19
C ILE A 160 -5.72 -12.96 12.87
N CYS A 161 -6.21 -14.09 12.36
CA CYS A 161 -5.86 -14.65 11.04
C CYS A 161 -7.06 -15.39 10.42
N ASP A 162 -7.02 -15.60 9.11
CA ASP A 162 -8.09 -16.28 8.37
C ASP A 162 -7.90 -17.80 8.41
N ALA A 163 -6.65 -18.23 8.17
CA ALA A 163 -6.12 -19.59 8.35
C ALA A 163 -4.68 -19.64 7.81
N LEU A 164 -4.01 -20.77 8.07
CA LEU A 164 -2.70 -21.10 7.52
C LEU A 164 -2.76 -21.28 6.00
N PHE A 165 -2.16 -20.36 5.24
CA PHE A 165 -2.04 -20.48 3.79
C PHE A 165 -0.63 -20.18 3.30
N THR A 166 -0.16 -20.97 2.34
CA THR A 166 1.02 -20.65 1.53
C THR A 166 0.57 -20.05 0.20
N PHE A 167 0.98 -18.82 -0.07
CA PHE A 167 0.78 -18.21 -1.38
C PHE A 167 1.69 -18.87 -2.42
N ASN A 168 1.11 -19.70 -3.29
CA ASN A 168 1.73 -20.06 -4.57
C ASN A 168 1.28 -19.05 -5.63
N ILE A 169 1.97 -17.90 -5.70
CA ILE A 169 1.71 -16.85 -6.71
C ILE A 169 2.83 -16.89 -7.77
N PRO A 170 2.51 -16.74 -9.09
CA PRO A 170 3.49 -16.65 -10.15
C PRO A 170 4.55 -15.56 -9.88
N THR A 171 5.81 -15.85 -10.22
CA THR A 171 7.07 -15.19 -9.84
C THR A 171 7.28 -13.73 -10.27
N THR A 172 6.26 -13.01 -10.73
CA THR A 172 6.39 -11.72 -11.44
C THR A 172 6.14 -10.46 -10.60
N LEU A 173 5.93 -10.57 -9.29
CA LEU A 173 5.67 -9.43 -8.39
C LEU A 173 6.77 -9.28 -7.33
N ASN A 174 7.17 -8.02 -7.07
CA ASN A 174 8.32 -7.64 -6.23
C ASN A 174 8.27 -8.28 -4.83
N LYS A 175 9.42 -8.87 -4.45
CA LYS A 175 9.60 -9.68 -3.25
C LYS A 175 10.18 -8.82 -2.12
N GLU A 176 9.41 -8.60 -1.05
CA GLU A 176 9.95 -8.30 0.28
C GLU A 176 9.77 -9.56 1.13
N LEU A 177 10.86 -10.30 1.31
CA LEU A 177 10.86 -11.66 1.83
C LEU A 177 10.62 -11.67 3.34
N VAL A 178 9.51 -12.26 3.78
CA VAL A 178 9.46 -12.85 5.12
C VAL A 178 10.08 -14.23 5.01
N GLY A 179 11.27 -14.43 5.59
CA GLY A 179 12.13 -15.59 5.34
C GLY A 179 11.89 -16.79 6.25
N VAL A 180 11.00 -16.69 7.24
CA VAL A 180 10.89 -17.68 8.33
C VAL A 180 9.42 -18.04 8.60
N THR A 181 9.14 -19.34 8.73
CA THR A 181 7.79 -19.84 9.03
C THR A 181 7.33 -19.37 10.40
N HIS A 182 6.23 -18.63 10.46
CA HIS A 182 5.61 -18.22 11.72
C HIS A 182 4.09 -18.11 11.58
N TYR A 183 3.35 -18.67 12.54
CA TYR A 183 1.90 -18.62 12.58
C TYR A 183 1.37 -18.72 14.01
N PHE A 184 0.18 -18.15 14.23
CA PHE A 184 -0.44 -17.94 15.53
C PHE A 184 -1.88 -18.48 15.54
N SER A 185 -2.29 -18.99 16.70
CA SER A 185 -3.64 -19.48 16.94
C SER A 185 -4.60 -18.32 17.18
N TYR A 186 -5.68 -18.24 16.40
CA TYR A 186 -6.79 -17.32 16.65
C TYR A 186 -7.88 -17.91 17.56
N LEU A 187 -7.66 -19.08 18.16
CA LEU A 187 -8.68 -19.80 18.94
C LEU A 187 -9.23 -18.97 20.10
N LYS A 188 -8.38 -18.20 20.78
CA LYS A 188 -8.82 -17.30 21.84
C LYS A 188 -9.81 -16.25 21.32
N ALA A 189 -9.54 -15.64 20.16
CA ALA A 189 -10.45 -14.69 19.53
C ALA A 189 -11.78 -15.35 19.14
N LYS A 190 -11.74 -16.60 18.66
CA LYS A 190 -12.93 -17.39 18.35
C LYS A 190 -13.77 -17.67 19.60
N GLU A 191 -13.15 -18.10 20.69
CA GLU A 191 -13.82 -18.49 21.92
C GLU A 191 -14.37 -17.29 22.70
N GLU A 192 -13.59 -16.21 22.82
CA GLU A 192 -13.95 -15.06 23.66
C GLU A 192 -14.74 -13.98 22.90
N LEU A 193 -14.44 -13.77 21.60
CA LEU A 193 -15.06 -12.73 20.79
C LEU A 193 -16.05 -13.26 19.76
N GLY A 194 -16.12 -14.59 19.55
CA GLY A 194 -16.92 -15.19 18.48
C GLY A 194 -16.32 -14.98 17.09
N TYR A 195 -15.02 -14.68 16.99
CA TYR A 195 -14.37 -14.42 15.71
C TYR A 195 -14.36 -15.66 14.81
N VAL A 196 -14.99 -15.54 13.65
CA VAL A 196 -14.94 -16.49 12.54
C VAL A 196 -14.76 -15.68 11.25
N PRO A 197 -13.73 -15.95 10.43
CA PRO A 197 -13.53 -15.25 9.17
C PRO A 197 -14.78 -15.30 8.29
N VAL A 198 -15.25 -14.13 7.83
CA VAL A 198 -16.43 -14.01 6.95
C VAL A 198 -16.08 -14.20 5.48
N THR A 199 -14.83 -13.96 5.12
CA THR A 199 -14.29 -14.18 3.77
C THR A 199 -13.27 -15.29 3.82
N SER A 200 -13.43 -16.29 2.94
CA SER A 200 -12.43 -17.34 2.81
C SER A 200 -11.16 -16.80 2.13
N PRO A 201 -9.97 -17.39 2.39
CA PRO A 201 -8.75 -16.92 1.73
C PRO A 201 -8.76 -17.04 0.20
N GLN A 202 -9.51 -18.00 -0.36
CA GLN A 202 -9.71 -18.11 -1.80
C GLN A 202 -10.51 -16.92 -2.36
N GLU A 203 -11.61 -16.55 -1.72
CA GLU A 203 -12.42 -15.39 -2.10
C GLU A 203 -11.65 -14.08 -1.91
N GLY A 204 -10.98 -13.92 -0.77
CA GLY A 204 -10.18 -12.73 -0.47
C GLY A 204 -9.04 -12.55 -1.46
N LEU A 205 -8.37 -13.63 -1.87
CA LEU A 205 -7.32 -13.59 -2.88
C LEU A 205 -7.90 -13.25 -4.27
N ALA A 206 -9.01 -13.86 -4.66
CA ALA A 206 -9.67 -13.57 -5.93
C ALA A 206 -10.11 -12.10 -6.02
N ALA A 207 -10.67 -11.56 -4.92
CA ALA A 207 -11.05 -10.15 -4.81
C ALA A 207 -9.83 -9.23 -4.89
N THR A 208 -8.75 -9.57 -4.18
CA THR A 208 -7.48 -8.81 -4.19
C THR A 208 -6.88 -8.76 -5.59
N ILE A 209 -6.76 -9.90 -6.27
CA ILE A 209 -6.25 -9.99 -7.65
C ILE A 209 -7.12 -9.15 -8.58
N SER A 210 -8.44 -9.30 -8.49
CA SER A 210 -9.39 -8.57 -9.34
C SER A 210 -9.28 -7.06 -9.13
N TYR A 211 -9.12 -6.60 -7.88
CA TYR A 211 -8.91 -5.19 -7.56
C TYR A 211 -7.62 -4.64 -8.18
N TRP A 212 -6.48 -5.34 -8.03
CA TRP A 212 -5.21 -4.90 -8.59
C TRP A 212 -5.18 -4.95 -10.11
N GLN A 213 -5.81 -5.95 -10.73
CA GLN A 213 -6.00 -6.01 -12.17
C GLN A 213 -6.84 -4.84 -12.67
N GLU A 214 -7.96 -4.54 -12.01
CA GLU A 214 -8.82 -3.42 -12.37
C GLU A 214 -8.11 -2.07 -12.19
N ARG A 215 -7.36 -1.89 -11.10
CA ARG A 215 -6.54 -0.70 -10.89
C ARG A 215 -5.51 -0.53 -12.01
N LYS A 216 -4.79 -1.59 -12.37
CA LYS A 216 -3.82 -1.57 -13.47
C LYS A 216 -4.49 -1.30 -14.82
N ARG A 217 -5.70 -1.82 -15.06
CA ARG A 217 -6.48 -1.50 -16.27
C ARG A 217 -6.84 -0.01 -16.34
N ARG A 218 -7.08 0.64 -15.20
CA ARG A 218 -7.38 2.08 -15.14
C ARG A 218 -6.16 2.97 -15.34
N GLU A 219 -4.97 2.48 -15.02
CA GLU A 219 -3.74 3.24 -15.23
C GLU A 219 -3.41 3.35 -16.74
N LEU A 220 -3.06 4.57 -17.15
CA LEU A 220 -2.56 4.88 -18.49
C LEU A 220 -1.09 4.44 -18.56
N ASP A 221 -0.82 3.37 -19.30
CA ASP A 221 0.55 2.92 -19.54
C ASP A 221 1.33 3.98 -20.32
N GLY A 222 2.64 4.11 -20.06
CA GLY A 222 3.40 5.14 -20.73
C GLY A 222 4.91 4.96 -20.79
N PRO A 223 5.57 5.72 -21.67
CA PRO A 223 7.02 5.81 -21.70
C PRO A 223 7.60 6.37 -20.39
N THR A 224 8.88 6.12 -20.16
CA THR A 224 9.59 6.67 -19.01
C THR A 224 9.71 8.19 -19.11
N ILE A 225 9.99 8.85 -17.99
CA ILE A 225 10.23 10.31 -17.95
C ILE A 225 11.37 10.75 -18.88
N PHE A 226 12.37 9.88 -19.09
CA PHE A 226 13.46 10.14 -20.03
C PHE A 226 12.97 10.23 -21.49
N THR A 227 12.00 9.41 -21.88
CA THR A 227 11.38 9.50 -23.22
C THR A 227 10.60 10.80 -23.37
N TRP A 228 9.85 11.21 -22.34
CA TRP A 228 9.15 12.51 -22.33
C TRP A 228 10.13 13.66 -22.56
N VAL A 229 11.20 13.71 -21.77
CA VAL A 229 12.23 14.76 -21.86
C VAL A 229 12.89 14.75 -23.24
N ALA A 230 13.29 13.58 -23.74
CA ALA A 230 13.96 13.46 -25.03
C ALA A 230 13.09 13.93 -26.21
N VAL A 231 11.82 13.52 -26.25
CA VAL A 231 10.91 13.89 -27.35
C VAL A 231 10.55 15.37 -27.28
N ILE A 232 10.23 15.90 -26.09
CA ILE A 232 9.88 17.32 -25.94
C ILE A 232 11.06 18.22 -26.29
N ILE A 233 12.25 17.94 -25.74
CA ILE A 233 13.45 18.73 -26.04
C ILE A 233 13.80 18.62 -27.52
N GLY A 234 13.71 17.43 -28.11
CA GLY A 234 13.96 17.21 -29.54
C GLY A 234 13.02 18.02 -30.42
N MET A 235 11.71 17.95 -30.18
CA MET A 235 10.70 18.70 -30.94
C MET A 235 10.88 20.22 -30.80
N LEU A 236 11.19 20.71 -29.59
CA LEU A 236 11.49 22.13 -29.35
C LEU A 236 12.77 22.58 -30.04
N ALA A 237 13.81 21.75 -30.06
CA ALA A 237 15.08 22.07 -30.72
C ALA A 237 14.91 22.16 -32.24
N VAL A 238 14.19 21.21 -32.84
CA VAL A 238 13.87 21.22 -34.27
C VAL A 238 12.98 22.42 -34.62
N PHE A 239 11.94 22.71 -33.82
CA PHE A 239 11.10 23.90 -33.99
C PHE A 239 11.92 25.20 -33.95
N SER A 240 12.80 25.32 -32.95
CA SER A 240 13.63 26.50 -32.76
C SER A 240 14.57 26.70 -33.94
N ALA A 241 15.20 25.64 -34.44
CA ALA A 241 16.04 25.69 -35.64
C ALA A 241 15.23 26.00 -36.91
N ALA A 242 13.96 25.60 -36.99
CA ALA A 242 13.13 25.78 -38.18
C ALA A 242 12.54 27.20 -38.31
N PHE A 243 12.16 27.84 -37.20
CA PHE A 243 11.30 29.03 -37.21
C PHE A 243 11.79 30.22 -36.39
N LEU A 244 12.71 30.03 -35.43
CA LEU A 244 13.17 31.14 -34.59
C LEU A 244 14.43 31.80 -35.14
N PRO A 245 14.63 33.10 -34.90
CA PRO A 245 15.86 33.79 -35.30
C PRO A 245 17.06 33.24 -34.51
N PRO A 246 18.24 33.09 -35.13
CA PRO A 246 19.42 32.52 -34.48
C PRO A 246 20.10 33.56 -33.58
N VAL A 247 19.47 33.86 -32.44
CA VAL A 247 19.99 34.78 -31.41
C VAL A 247 20.49 34.00 -30.19
N GLY A 248 21.62 34.43 -29.63
CA GLY A 248 22.25 33.80 -28.47
C GLY A 248 22.45 32.28 -28.64
N PRO A 249 21.96 31.44 -27.70
CA PRO A 249 22.17 29.99 -27.74
C PRO A 249 21.49 29.29 -28.94
N LEU A 250 20.48 29.92 -29.56
CA LEU A 250 19.79 29.35 -30.73
C LEU A 250 20.69 29.25 -31.96
N LYS A 251 21.80 30.01 -32.01
CA LYS A 251 22.83 29.87 -33.06
C LYS A 251 23.42 28.46 -33.08
N TRP A 252 23.73 27.92 -31.90
CA TRP A 252 24.29 26.58 -31.75
C TRP A 252 23.27 25.51 -32.10
N VAL A 253 22.02 25.68 -31.66
CA VAL A 253 20.92 24.77 -32.00
C VAL A 253 20.75 24.68 -33.51
N LEU A 254 20.68 25.83 -34.20
CA LEU A 254 20.58 25.87 -35.65
C LEU A 254 21.80 25.25 -36.34
N ALA A 255 23.03 25.53 -35.88
CA ALA A 255 24.24 24.98 -36.46
C ALA A 255 24.29 23.43 -36.40
N VAL A 256 23.92 22.85 -35.25
CA VAL A 256 23.82 21.39 -35.09
C VAL A 256 22.79 20.80 -36.04
N HIS A 257 21.62 21.43 -36.18
CA HIS A 257 20.58 20.92 -37.09
C HIS A 257 20.97 21.09 -38.57
N LEU A 258 21.65 22.18 -38.95
CA LEU A 258 22.15 22.37 -40.32
C LEU A 258 23.27 21.37 -40.66
N PHE A 259 24.10 21.00 -39.69
CA PHE A 259 25.09 19.94 -39.88
C PHE A 259 24.42 18.61 -40.28
N VAL A 260 23.28 18.28 -39.65
CA VAL A 260 22.53 17.04 -39.89
C VAL A 260 21.65 17.13 -41.15
N PHE A 261 20.81 18.16 -41.26
CA PHE A 261 19.74 18.28 -42.27
C PHE A 261 20.14 19.12 -43.50
N ARG A 262 21.32 19.73 -43.49
CA ARG A 262 21.94 20.49 -44.59
C ARG A 262 21.26 21.79 -45.01
N SER A 263 19.97 21.98 -44.73
CA SER A 263 19.25 23.22 -45.06
C SER A 263 18.10 23.53 -44.09
N VAL A 264 17.74 24.81 -43.95
CA VAL A 264 16.58 25.23 -43.15
C VAL A 264 15.26 24.68 -43.71
N LEU A 265 15.14 24.58 -45.04
CA LEU A 265 13.97 24.00 -45.68
C LEU A 265 13.79 22.54 -45.28
N ALA A 266 14.87 21.75 -45.26
CA ALA A 266 14.83 20.37 -44.80
C ALA A 266 14.41 20.27 -43.32
N ILE A 267 14.95 21.12 -42.44
CA ILE A 267 14.55 21.16 -41.02
C ILE A 267 13.04 21.46 -40.88
N ARG A 268 12.52 22.42 -41.65
CA ARG A 268 11.08 22.75 -41.66
C ARG A 268 10.22 21.58 -42.14
N ILE A 269 10.61 20.92 -43.23
CA ILE A 269 9.92 19.74 -43.74
C ILE A 269 9.90 18.63 -42.68
N VAL A 270 11.04 18.36 -42.05
CA VAL A 270 11.15 17.37 -40.97
C VAL A 270 10.25 17.72 -39.79
N PHE A 271 10.22 18.98 -39.36
CA PHE A 271 9.34 19.42 -38.28
C PHE A 271 7.86 19.21 -38.64
N VAL A 272 7.43 19.68 -39.80
CA VAL A 272 6.03 19.56 -40.24
C VAL A 272 5.65 18.09 -40.39
N ALA A 273 6.52 17.26 -40.96
CA ALA A 273 6.30 15.82 -41.07
C ALA A 273 6.20 15.15 -39.70
N ALA A 274 7.06 15.53 -38.73
CA ALA A 274 7.00 15.00 -37.38
C ALA A 274 5.70 15.40 -36.66
N VAL A 275 5.28 16.66 -36.75
CA VAL A 275 4.00 17.12 -36.18
C VAL A 275 2.82 16.40 -36.83
N ALA A 276 2.83 16.23 -38.15
CA ALA A 276 1.79 15.49 -38.87
C ALA A 276 1.74 14.02 -38.45
N ALA A 277 2.90 13.36 -38.27
CA ALA A 277 2.99 11.98 -37.78
C ALA A 277 2.40 11.87 -36.36
N HIS A 278 2.81 12.73 -35.44
CA HIS A 278 2.29 12.79 -34.07
C HIS A 278 0.77 13.00 -34.03
N ALA A 279 0.25 13.90 -34.87
CA ALA A 279 -1.18 14.15 -34.99
C ALA A 279 -1.93 12.91 -35.51
N GLY A 280 -1.43 12.29 -36.59
CA GLY A 280 -1.99 11.07 -37.15
C GLY A 280 -1.97 9.90 -36.16
N GLU A 281 -0.87 9.71 -35.45
CA GLU A 281 -0.72 8.71 -34.39
C GLU A 281 -1.66 8.98 -33.22
N GLY A 282 -1.82 10.24 -32.80
CA GLY A 282 -2.76 10.65 -31.77
C GLY A 282 -4.21 10.31 -32.14
N VAL A 283 -4.64 10.66 -33.36
CA VAL A 283 -5.97 10.32 -33.87
C VAL A 283 -6.17 8.81 -33.95
N TYR A 284 -5.18 8.08 -34.46
CA TYR A 284 -5.24 6.61 -34.49
C TYR A 284 -5.36 6.02 -33.07
N ALA A 285 -4.57 6.53 -32.12
CA ALA A 285 -4.61 6.11 -30.72
C ALA A 285 -5.98 6.37 -30.09
N TRP A 286 -6.63 7.51 -30.39
CA TRP A 286 -7.98 7.81 -29.92
C TRP A 286 -9.00 6.77 -30.38
N PHE A 287 -9.01 6.43 -31.68
CA PHE A 287 -9.95 5.45 -32.22
C PHE A 287 -9.68 4.04 -31.73
N LEU A 288 -8.41 3.65 -31.63
CA LEU A 288 -8.02 2.35 -31.08
C LEU A 288 -8.39 2.26 -29.59
N ALA A 289 -8.06 3.28 -28.80
CA ALA A 289 -8.37 3.33 -27.37
C ALA A 289 -9.88 3.28 -27.12
N LYS A 290 -10.73 3.92 -27.93
CA LYS A 290 -12.19 3.75 -27.80
C LYS A 290 -12.66 2.29 -27.89
N LYS A 291 -11.91 1.41 -28.56
CA LYS A 291 -12.21 -0.02 -28.66
C LYS A 291 -11.60 -0.84 -27.52
N VAL A 292 -10.36 -0.54 -27.14
CA VAL A 292 -9.57 -1.40 -26.22
C VAL A 292 -9.39 -0.84 -24.80
N ASP A 293 -9.55 0.46 -24.62
CA ASP A 293 -9.41 1.19 -23.36
C ASP A 293 -10.23 2.51 -23.37
N PRO A 294 -11.57 2.42 -23.45
CA PRO A 294 -12.42 3.58 -23.69
C PRO A 294 -12.34 4.62 -22.56
N ARG A 295 -12.02 4.18 -21.34
CA ARG A 295 -11.91 5.06 -20.16
C ARG A 295 -10.72 6.02 -20.27
N ASN A 296 -9.63 5.60 -20.90
CA ASN A 296 -8.41 6.40 -21.05
C ASN A 296 -8.22 6.96 -22.47
N ALA A 297 -9.25 6.94 -23.33
CA ALA A 297 -9.11 7.35 -24.72
C ALA A 297 -8.52 8.77 -24.88
N THR A 298 -8.91 9.71 -24.02
CA THR A 298 -8.36 11.08 -23.96
C THR A 298 -6.89 11.10 -23.56
N GLY A 299 -6.51 10.30 -22.56
CA GLY A 299 -5.12 10.14 -22.13
C GLY A 299 -4.26 9.59 -23.27
N TRP A 300 -4.72 8.51 -23.92
CA TRP A 300 -4.03 7.89 -25.05
C TRP A 300 -3.85 8.84 -26.23
N PHE A 301 -4.84 9.68 -26.52
CA PHE A 301 -4.74 10.71 -27.55
C PHE A 301 -3.64 11.72 -27.21
N TRP A 302 -3.71 12.39 -26.06
CA TRP A 302 -2.78 13.47 -25.73
C TRP A 302 -1.35 12.98 -25.51
N GLN A 303 -1.20 11.81 -24.88
CA GLN A 303 0.12 11.20 -24.69
C GLN A 303 0.74 10.78 -26.03
N THR A 304 -0.04 10.24 -26.96
CA THR A 304 0.44 9.87 -28.29
C THR A 304 0.67 11.08 -29.17
N PHE A 305 -0.15 12.12 -29.05
CA PHE A 305 0.10 13.39 -29.72
C PHE A 305 1.44 14.00 -29.26
N ALA A 306 1.75 13.95 -27.96
CA ALA A 306 3.01 14.47 -27.44
C ALA A 306 4.23 13.59 -27.80
N LEU A 307 4.09 12.27 -27.74
CA LEU A 307 5.23 11.34 -27.77
C LEU A 307 5.30 10.46 -29.03
N GLY A 308 4.31 10.58 -29.91
CA GLY A 308 4.18 9.75 -31.10
C GLY A 308 4.20 8.25 -30.81
N PHE A 309 4.87 7.51 -31.69
CA PHE A 309 5.02 6.05 -31.61
C PHE A 309 5.49 5.52 -30.25
N PHE A 310 6.30 6.29 -29.52
CA PHE A 310 6.80 5.88 -28.21
C PHE A 310 5.68 5.62 -27.20
N SER A 311 4.59 6.39 -27.28
CA SER A 311 3.34 6.17 -26.56
C SER A 311 2.49 5.09 -27.24
N LEU A 312 2.27 5.21 -28.55
CA LEU A 312 1.36 4.34 -29.30
C LEU A 312 1.68 2.83 -29.14
N ARG A 313 2.97 2.47 -29.06
CA ARG A 313 3.39 1.07 -28.85
C ARG A 313 2.81 0.42 -27.59
N PHE A 314 2.55 1.19 -26.53
CA PHE A 314 1.93 0.69 -25.30
C PHE A 314 0.46 0.37 -25.52
N LEU A 315 -0.28 1.24 -26.22
CA LEU A 315 -1.66 0.99 -26.61
C LEU A 315 -1.77 -0.22 -27.54
N LEU A 316 -0.86 -0.35 -28.51
CA LEU A 316 -0.80 -1.52 -29.41
C LEU A 316 -0.55 -2.81 -28.63
N LYS A 317 0.32 -2.79 -27.61
CA LYS A 317 0.54 -3.94 -26.73
C LYS A 317 -0.73 -4.30 -25.95
N ARG A 318 -1.45 -3.30 -25.43
CA ARG A 318 -2.72 -3.48 -24.71
C ARG A 318 -3.80 -4.08 -25.63
N ALA A 319 -3.89 -3.61 -26.89
CA ALA A 319 -4.79 -4.16 -27.90
C ALA A 319 -4.48 -5.63 -28.24
N ARG A 320 -3.20 -6.00 -28.37
CA ARG A 320 -2.80 -7.41 -28.61
C ARG A 320 -3.13 -8.32 -27.44
N ALA A 321 -2.93 -7.84 -26.21
CA ALA A 321 -3.26 -8.61 -25.01
C ALA A 321 -4.77 -8.88 -24.88
N GLY A 322 -5.62 -7.93 -25.32
CA GLY A 322 -7.07 -8.09 -25.32
C GLY A 322 -7.63 -8.97 -26.45
N ALA A 323 -6.84 -9.27 -27.50
CA ALA A 323 -7.27 -10.11 -28.62
C ALA A 323 -6.98 -11.61 -28.42
N GLY A 324 -6.21 -11.97 -27.39
CA GLY A 324 -5.85 -13.35 -27.04
C GLY A 324 -6.58 -13.89 -25.80
N ALA A 325 -7.57 -13.16 -25.30
CA ALA A 325 -8.48 -13.55 -24.23
C ALA A 325 -9.90 -13.65 -24.78
#